data_AF-A0A419VYL2-F1
#
_entry.id   AF-A0A419VYL2-F1
#
_cell.length_a   1.000
_cell.length_b   1.000
_cell.length_c   1.000
_cell.angle_alpha   90.00
_cell.angle_beta   90.00
_cell.angle_gamma   90.00
#
_symmetry.space_group_name_H-M   'P 1'
#
loop_
_entity.id
_entity.type
_entity.pdbx_description
1 polymer ?
#
loop_
_entity_poly.entity_id
_entity_poly.type
_entity_poly.pdbx_seq_one_letter_code
_entity_poly.pdbx_strand_id
1 'polypeptide(L)'
;MMKRKIMAVLVILVHAYACTNTEKIPVDVAFKLESLTRPEGRGDNWCITWAADDSQITSMDDGNWLQDERKSYHNNLYRIRGGKDDFSRDAIPGYPKFSEEGEGWFGYGVCAVDGTLYSAVSRTPRERWGIPFKGFKLLKSEDNGQSWYRINKAGEARKVDPWDEDAKEADSAEDMFFLEEYGDTVNGRFVHPFTFCSFAQQGKNHSASTDGYIYIYGPGLRSHQLLMARVKSNDIDSRSNWEFFAGWNGDEAQWTGEFEKAKPAFEFPEKNDAGEYFGWYSWLPSVVWNEGLGLYIMVNGGTYAGTGYAPNKEDYFKSPMHSKSGSLGFWYAKTPYGPWTQFYYNDSWTADDPNNLTYQPKLSPKWISKDGTHMVLIWSDAMRNEEGKMHEMNYRWNQMDIEIKLAGEHEN
;
A
#
# COMPACT_ATOMS: atom_id res chain seq x y z
N MET A 1 -65.60 -46.33 -9.83
CA MET A 1 -64.80 -45.12 -10.06
C MET A 1 -63.78 -45.02 -8.92
N MET A 2 -62.57 -45.56 -9.09
CA MET A 2 -61.55 -45.60 -8.04
C MET A 2 -60.18 -45.35 -8.69
N LYS A 3 -59.63 -44.15 -8.47
CA LYS A 3 -58.40 -43.66 -9.11
C LYS A 3 -57.18 -44.27 -8.43
N ARG A 4 -56.36 -45.03 -9.18
CA ARG A 4 -54.99 -45.39 -8.79
C ARG A 4 -54.07 -44.18 -9.01
N LYS A 5 -53.37 -43.73 -7.97
CA LYS A 5 -52.26 -42.77 -8.09
C LYS A 5 -50.98 -43.55 -8.38
N ILE A 6 -50.35 -43.28 -9.52
CA ILE A 6 -48.99 -43.71 -9.84
C ILE A 6 -48.04 -42.67 -9.26
N MET A 7 -47.12 -43.11 -8.41
CA MET A 7 -46.08 -42.27 -7.82
C MET A 7 -44.82 -42.45 -8.67
N ALA A 8 -44.44 -41.41 -9.41
CA ALA A 8 -43.20 -41.38 -10.17
C ALA A 8 -42.06 -40.96 -9.23
N VAL A 9 -41.06 -41.82 -9.07
CA VAL A 9 -39.82 -41.52 -8.36
C VAL A 9 -38.87 -40.85 -9.34
N LEU A 10 -38.59 -39.56 -9.11
CA LEU A 10 -37.60 -38.79 -9.85
C LEU A 10 -36.22 -39.07 -9.22
N VAL A 11 -35.38 -39.84 -9.91
CA VAL A 11 -33.98 -40.04 -9.53
C VAL A 11 -33.17 -38.89 -10.13
N ILE A 12 -32.74 -37.95 -9.29
CA ILE A 12 -31.81 -36.88 -9.68
C ILE A 12 -30.40 -37.44 -9.55
N LEU A 13 -29.77 -37.72 -10.69
CA LEU A 13 -28.33 -38.02 -10.79
C LEU A 13 -27.54 -36.72 -10.65
N VAL A 14 -27.04 -36.43 -9.44
CA VAL A 14 -26.07 -35.37 -9.21
C VAL A 14 -24.70 -35.86 -9.69
N HIS A 15 -24.27 -35.42 -10.87
CA HIS A 15 -22.88 -35.56 -11.28
C HIS A 15 -22.05 -34.55 -10.49
N ALA A 16 -21.39 -35.01 -9.44
CA ALA A 16 -20.32 -34.26 -8.80
C ALA A 16 -19.12 -34.23 -9.76
N TYR A 17 -18.97 -33.14 -10.51
CA TYR A 17 -17.68 -32.80 -11.09
C TYR A 17 -16.76 -32.43 -9.91
N ALA A 18 -15.92 -33.38 -9.48
CA ALA A 18 -14.73 -33.05 -8.72
C ALA A 18 -13.79 -32.30 -9.68
N CYS A 19 -13.93 -30.98 -9.74
CA CYS A 19 -12.94 -30.13 -10.36
C CYS A 19 -11.71 -30.23 -9.45
N THR A 20 -10.69 -30.96 -9.90
CA THR A 20 -9.37 -30.94 -9.28
C THR A 20 -8.82 -29.53 -9.51
N ASN A 21 -9.17 -28.59 -8.64
CA ASN A 21 -8.51 -27.29 -8.57
C ASN A 21 -7.07 -27.60 -8.14
N THR A 22 -6.17 -27.72 -9.11
CA THR A 22 -4.74 -27.63 -8.83
C THR A 22 -4.51 -26.28 -8.17
N GLU A 23 -3.94 -26.32 -6.97
CA GLU A 23 -3.63 -25.12 -6.20
C GLU A 23 -2.67 -24.27 -7.03
N LYS A 24 -3.07 -23.03 -7.35
CA LYS A 24 -2.24 -22.10 -8.10
C LYS A 24 -1.18 -21.54 -7.16
N ILE A 25 0.00 -22.12 -7.18
CA ILE A 25 1.11 -21.75 -6.30
C ILE A 25 2.09 -20.87 -7.06
N PRO A 26 2.22 -19.56 -6.72
CA PRO A 26 3.26 -18.70 -7.26
C PRO A 26 4.66 -19.20 -6.90
N VAL A 27 5.57 -19.21 -7.88
CA VAL A 27 6.97 -19.64 -7.71
C VAL A 27 7.99 -18.64 -8.22
N ASP A 28 7.59 -17.71 -9.09
CA ASP A 28 8.46 -16.65 -9.62
C ASP A 28 7.62 -15.50 -10.23
N VAL A 29 8.27 -14.42 -10.66
CA VAL A 29 7.66 -13.32 -11.41
C VAL A 29 8.53 -12.93 -12.62
N ALA A 30 7.90 -12.79 -13.79
CA ALA A 30 8.53 -12.25 -14.98
C ALA A 30 8.10 -10.80 -15.22
N PHE A 31 9.07 -9.93 -15.49
CA PHE A 31 8.84 -8.51 -15.79
C PHE A 31 8.78 -8.29 -17.31
N LYS A 32 7.71 -7.63 -17.80
CA LYS A 32 7.48 -7.41 -19.23
C LYS A 32 7.98 -6.03 -19.63
N LEU A 33 9.28 -5.87 -19.81
CA LEU A 33 9.90 -4.58 -20.14
C LEU A 33 9.35 -3.95 -21.43
N GLU A 34 8.88 -4.76 -22.37
CA GLU A 34 8.19 -4.32 -23.58
C GLU A 34 6.89 -3.55 -23.33
N SER A 35 6.30 -3.68 -22.13
CA SER A 35 5.09 -2.98 -21.69
C SER A 35 5.38 -1.74 -20.82
N LEU A 36 6.65 -1.42 -20.59
CA LEU A 36 7.07 -0.32 -19.74
C LEU A 36 6.54 1.01 -20.26
N THR A 37 5.78 1.70 -19.41
CA THR A 37 5.23 3.03 -19.71
C THR A 37 5.49 3.99 -18.55
N ARG A 38 5.73 5.26 -18.92
CA ARG A 38 6.03 6.36 -17.99
C ARG A 38 5.19 7.59 -18.36
N PRO A 39 3.90 7.62 -17.97
CA PRO A 39 3.06 8.78 -18.19
C PRO A 39 3.73 10.06 -17.67
N GLU A 40 3.56 11.16 -18.39
CA GLU A 40 4.14 12.47 -18.03
C GLU A 40 3.70 12.95 -16.64
N GLY A 41 4.38 13.97 -16.12
CA GLY A 41 4.13 14.53 -14.77
C GLY A 41 5.04 13.93 -13.71
N ARG A 42 5.14 14.62 -12.56
CA ARG A 42 6.14 14.33 -11.51
C ARG A 42 5.48 13.81 -10.23
N GLY A 43 6.16 12.94 -9.50
CA GLY A 43 5.77 12.50 -8.15
C GLY A 43 6.22 11.08 -7.81
N ASP A 44 5.93 10.65 -6.59
CA ASP A 44 6.23 9.33 -6.06
C ASP A 44 5.14 8.77 -5.11
N ASN A 45 5.42 7.63 -4.47
CA ASN A 45 4.61 6.98 -3.42
C ASN A 45 3.14 6.70 -3.81
N TRP A 46 2.95 6.11 -4.99
CA TRP A 46 1.67 5.86 -5.67
C TRP A 46 0.72 4.82 -5.01
N CYS A 47 0.29 5.02 -3.77
CA CYS A 47 -0.64 4.12 -3.10
C CYS A 47 -2.01 4.16 -3.78
N ILE A 48 -2.62 3.00 -4.02
CA ILE A 48 -3.77 2.89 -4.94
C ILE A 48 -4.90 1.99 -4.42
N THR A 49 -6.15 2.36 -4.73
CA THR A 49 -7.35 1.59 -4.44
C THR A 49 -8.32 1.53 -5.62
N TRP A 50 -9.24 0.55 -5.63
CA TRP A 50 -10.29 0.40 -6.64
C TRP A 50 -11.64 0.84 -6.07
N ALA A 51 -12.17 1.95 -6.58
CA ALA A 51 -13.39 2.59 -6.07
C ALA A 51 -14.69 1.98 -6.63
N ALA A 52 -15.81 2.30 -5.97
CA ALA A 52 -17.15 1.83 -6.33
C ALA A 52 -17.57 2.17 -7.77
N ASP A 53 -17.16 3.35 -8.26
CA ASP A 53 -17.48 3.82 -9.61
C ASP A 53 -16.60 3.21 -10.71
N ASP A 54 -15.87 2.15 -10.38
CA ASP A 54 -14.90 1.47 -11.24
C ASP A 54 -13.61 2.25 -11.53
N SER A 55 -13.45 3.47 -11.03
CA SER A 55 -12.17 4.17 -11.12
C SER A 55 -11.15 3.61 -10.12
N GLN A 56 -9.87 3.89 -10.34
CA GLN A 56 -8.86 3.75 -9.28
C GLN A 56 -8.57 5.12 -8.68
N ILE A 57 -8.31 5.18 -7.38
CA ILE A 57 -7.81 6.39 -6.72
C ILE A 57 -6.37 6.12 -6.30
N THR A 58 -5.45 7.03 -6.65
CA THR A 58 -4.05 6.96 -6.24
C THR A 58 -3.64 8.20 -5.47
N SER A 59 -2.82 8.03 -4.43
CA SER A 59 -2.00 9.11 -3.89
C SER A 59 -0.80 9.38 -4.77
N MET A 60 -0.20 10.54 -4.56
CA MET A 60 1.02 11.01 -5.19
C MET A 60 1.67 11.97 -4.21
N ASP A 61 2.95 11.73 -3.92
CA ASP A 61 3.76 12.59 -3.09
C ASP A 61 4.83 13.36 -3.90
N ASP A 62 5.27 14.49 -3.33
CA ASP A 62 6.37 15.35 -3.80
C ASP A 62 6.35 15.65 -5.32
N GLY A 63 5.20 16.06 -5.84
CA GLY A 63 5.07 16.27 -7.28
C GLY A 63 3.83 17.01 -7.76
N ASN A 64 3.64 16.93 -9.08
CA ASN A 64 2.47 17.45 -9.77
C ASN A 64 2.21 16.57 -11.00
N TRP A 65 1.29 15.61 -10.85
CA TRP A 65 1.06 14.62 -11.90
C TRP A 65 0.32 15.20 -13.12
N LEU A 66 -0.51 16.22 -12.91
CA LEU A 66 -1.27 16.87 -13.98
C LEU A 66 -0.52 18.02 -14.65
N GLN A 67 0.63 18.44 -14.10
CA GLN A 67 1.38 19.60 -14.60
C GLN A 67 0.50 20.84 -14.69
N ASP A 68 -0.35 21.05 -13.68
CA ASP A 68 -1.17 22.26 -13.56
C ASP A 68 -0.28 23.49 -13.28
N GLU A 69 -0.87 24.69 -13.24
CA GLU A 69 -0.12 25.95 -13.03
C GLU A 69 0.60 26.03 -11.68
N ARG A 70 0.34 25.11 -10.75
CA ARG A 70 0.99 25.10 -9.43
C ARG A 70 2.32 24.37 -9.52
N LYS A 71 3.23 24.78 -8.64
CA LYS A 71 4.59 24.22 -8.63
C LYS A 71 4.59 22.74 -8.29
N SER A 72 4.02 22.34 -7.15
CA SER A 72 4.05 20.97 -6.64
C SER A 72 3.26 20.81 -5.33
N TYR A 73 2.99 19.56 -4.95
CA TYR A 73 2.30 19.15 -3.73
C TYR A 73 3.18 18.16 -2.96
N HIS A 74 3.16 18.22 -1.63
CA HIS A 74 3.67 17.13 -0.79
C HIS A 74 2.81 15.88 -0.91
N ASN A 75 1.49 16.04 -1.02
CA ASN A 75 0.55 14.95 -1.26
C ASN A 75 -0.73 15.45 -1.96
N ASN A 76 -1.22 14.66 -2.92
CA ASN A 76 -2.51 14.88 -3.57
C ASN A 76 -3.12 13.55 -4.05
N LEU A 77 -4.46 13.50 -4.21
CA LEU A 77 -5.14 12.34 -4.80
C LEU A 77 -5.55 12.60 -6.24
N TYR A 78 -5.42 11.54 -7.05
CA TYR A 78 -5.86 11.50 -8.43
C TYR A 78 -6.77 10.31 -8.68
N ARG A 79 -7.73 10.51 -9.57
CA ARG A 79 -8.63 9.48 -10.08
C ARG A 79 -8.16 9.00 -11.44
N ILE A 80 -8.06 7.69 -11.62
CA ILE A 80 -7.66 7.01 -12.85
C ILE A 80 -8.88 6.29 -13.42
N ARG A 81 -9.20 6.50 -14.70
CA ARG A 81 -10.28 5.80 -15.41
C ARG A 81 -9.76 5.19 -16.70
N GLY A 82 -10.18 3.96 -17.00
CA GLY A 82 -9.73 3.22 -18.18
C GLY A 82 -8.86 2.01 -17.85
N GLY A 83 -8.25 1.45 -18.89
CA GLY A 83 -7.31 0.33 -18.79
C GLY A 83 -5.88 0.82 -18.51
N LYS A 84 -4.99 -0.12 -18.23
CA LYS A 84 -3.58 0.16 -17.96
C LYS A 84 -2.86 0.90 -19.11
N ASP A 85 -3.31 0.72 -20.35
CA ASP A 85 -2.65 1.25 -21.55
C ASP A 85 -3.25 2.57 -22.06
N ASP A 86 -4.45 2.97 -21.58
CA ASP A 86 -5.22 4.08 -22.16
C ASP A 86 -5.97 4.93 -21.12
N PHE A 87 -5.54 4.89 -19.85
CA PHE A 87 -6.25 5.59 -18.79
C PHE A 87 -6.20 7.12 -18.92
N SER A 88 -7.28 7.77 -18.49
CA SER A 88 -7.30 9.19 -18.15
C SER A 88 -7.10 9.38 -16.64
N ARG A 89 -6.65 10.58 -16.26
CA ARG A 89 -6.42 10.96 -14.87
C ARG A 89 -6.91 12.37 -14.56
N ASP A 90 -7.55 12.54 -13.41
CA ASP A 90 -8.07 13.82 -12.93
C ASP A 90 -7.72 14.01 -11.45
N ALA A 91 -7.59 15.26 -10.99
CA ALA A 91 -7.47 15.54 -9.57
C ALA A 91 -8.78 15.19 -8.84
N ILE A 92 -8.69 14.72 -7.60
CA ILE A 92 -9.87 14.62 -6.74
C ILE A 92 -10.26 16.06 -6.31
N PRO A 93 -11.49 16.54 -6.65
CA PRO A 93 -11.84 17.95 -6.46
C PRO A 93 -11.84 18.41 -5.00
N GLY A 94 -12.46 17.63 -4.11
CA GLY A 94 -12.62 17.99 -2.69
C GLY A 94 -11.42 17.67 -1.81
N TYR A 95 -10.39 17.00 -2.33
CA TYR A 95 -9.28 16.51 -1.51
C TYR A 95 -8.44 17.68 -0.96
N PRO A 96 -8.06 17.68 0.33
CA PRO A 96 -7.13 18.66 0.91
C PRO A 96 -5.83 18.75 0.11
N LYS A 97 -5.38 19.97 -0.17
CA LYS A 97 -4.25 20.21 -1.07
C LYS A 97 -3.01 20.53 -0.25
N PHE A 98 -2.23 19.50 0.07
CA PHE A 98 -0.98 19.64 0.80
C PHE A 98 0.11 20.15 -0.15
N SER A 99 0.27 21.47 -0.25
CA SER A 99 1.27 22.12 -1.10
C SER A 99 2.69 21.99 -0.57
N GLU A 100 3.70 22.02 -1.44
CA GLU A 100 5.12 22.08 -1.03
C GLU A 100 5.52 23.35 -0.24
N GLU A 101 4.69 24.39 -0.26
CA GLU A 101 4.90 25.62 0.54
C GLU A 101 4.34 25.49 1.97
N GLY A 102 3.66 24.37 2.29
CA GLY A 102 3.07 24.08 3.61
C GLY A 102 3.95 23.17 4.47
N GLU A 103 3.34 22.45 5.42
CA GLU A 103 4.07 21.47 6.21
C GLU A 103 4.22 20.11 5.50
N GLY A 104 5.15 19.28 5.95
CA GLY A 104 5.38 17.96 5.38
C GLY A 104 4.25 16.97 5.70
N TRP A 105 3.43 16.67 4.69
CA TRP A 105 2.30 15.73 4.72
C TRP A 105 2.33 14.78 3.52
N PHE A 106 2.38 13.46 3.78
CA PHE A 106 2.65 12.45 2.77
C PHE A 106 1.61 11.32 2.77
N GLY A 107 1.10 10.93 1.60
CA GLY A 107 -0.04 10.04 1.42
C GLY A 107 0.34 8.58 1.22
N TYR A 108 0.43 7.82 2.31
CA TYR A 108 0.86 6.40 2.28
C TYR A 108 -0.27 5.37 2.28
N GLY A 109 -1.52 5.79 2.52
CA GLY A 109 -2.66 4.89 2.58
C GLY A 109 -3.86 5.44 1.85
N VAL A 110 -4.51 4.60 1.04
CA VAL A 110 -5.81 4.90 0.43
C VAL A 110 -6.62 3.60 0.34
N CYS A 111 -7.92 3.67 0.62
CA CYS A 111 -8.84 2.56 0.39
C CYS A 111 -10.25 3.04 0.04
N ALA A 112 -11.00 2.20 -0.65
CA ALA A 112 -12.42 2.37 -0.92
C ALA A 112 -13.20 1.23 -0.27
N VAL A 113 -14.16 1.57 0.57
CA VAL A 113 -14.96 0.60 1.35
C VAL A 113 -16.40 1.05 1.34
N ASP A 114 -17.30 0.19 0.84
CA ASP A 114 -18.75 0.42 0.87
C ASP A 114 -19.19 1.81 0.34
N GLY A 115 -18.48 2.32 -0.67
CA GLY A 115 -18.76 3.61 -1.31
C GLY A 115 -18.02 4.80 -0.71
N THR A 116 -17.32 4.59 0.41
CA THR A 116 -16.53 5.60 1.11
C THR A 116 -15.06 5.52 0.72
N LEU A 117 -14.44 6.66 0.45
CA LEU A 117 -13.01 6.79 0.23
C LEU A 117 -12.31 7.19 1.53
N TYR A 118 -11.19 6.54 1.82
CA TYR A 118 -10.32 6.87 2.93
C TYR A 118 -8.91 7.17 2.44
N SER A 119 -8.24 8.12 3.08
CA SER A 119 -6.84 8.47 2.83
C SER A 119 -6.11 8.70 4.15
N ALA A 120 -4.98 8.01 4.35
CA ALA A 120 -4.08 8.21 5.47
C ALA A 120 -2.94 9.13 5.04
N VAL A 121 -2.83 10.30 5.69
CA VAL A 121 -1.82 11.33 5.37
C VAL A 121 -0.92 11.55 6.58
N SER A 122 0.34 11.23 6.41
CA SER A 122 1.33 11.15 7.47
C SER A 122 2.11 12.45 7.65
N ARG A 123 2.28 12.86 8.91
CA ARG A 123 2.94 14.11 9.31
C ARG A 123 4.41 13.87 9.60
N THR A 124 5.30 14.62 8.96
CA THR A 124 6.73 14.66 9.29
C THR A 124 7.01 15.63 10.46
N PRO A 125 8.22 15.69 11.04
CA PRO A 125 8.50 16.62 12.13
C PRO A 125 8.80 18.05 11.67
N ARG A 126 8.79 18.32 10.35
CA ARG A 126 9.20 19.61 9.75
C ARG A 126 8.39 19.91 8.48
N GLU A 127 8.66 21.04 7.85
CA GLU A 127 8.05 21.44 6.57
C GLU A 127 8.42 20.55 5.36
N ARG A 128 9.32 19.58 5.53
CA ARG A 128 9.77 18.71 4.43
C ARG A 128 9.76 17.25 4.84
N TRP A 129 9.93 16.37 3.85
CA TRP A 129 10.12 14.95 4.09
C TRP A 129 11.25 14.71 5.08
N GLY A 130 10.95 13.99 6.16
CA GLY A 130 11.90 13.73 7.22
C GLY A 130 11.35 12.76 8.25
N ILE A 131 12.24 11.91 8.75
CA ILE A 131 11.96 10.89 9.76
C ILE A 131 12.56 11.28 11.11
N PRO A 132 11.98 10.85 12.25
CA PRO A 132 10.77 10.02 12.34
C PRO A 132 9.48 10.83 12.14
N PHE A 133 8.47 10.21 11.56
CA PHE A 133 7.14 10.78 11.39
C PHE A 133 6.41 10.82 12.74
N LYS A 134 5.42 11.72 12.88
CA LYS A 134 4.64 11.91 14.11
C LYS A 134 3.42 11.00 14.17
N GLY A 135 2.81 10.67 13.03
CA GLY A 135 1.51 10.02 12.98
C GLY A 135 0.80 10.31 11.65
N PHE A 136 -0.48 9.98 11.54
CA PHE A 136 -1.27 10.29 10.36
C PHE A 136 -2.70 10.75 10.68
N LYS A 137 -3.23 11.60 9.80
CA LYS A 137 -4.65 11.90 9.68
C LYS A 137 -5.34 10.79 8.92
N LEU A 138 -6.52 10.38 9.37
CA LEU A 138 -7.45 9.62 8.54
C LEU A 138 -8.44 10.61 7.92
N LEU A 139 -8.44 10.71 6.60
CA LEU A 139 -9.38 11.51 5.83
C LEU A 139 -10.46 10.61 5.25
N LYS A 140 -11.72 11.04 5.29
CA LYS A 140 -12.90 10.31 4.81
C LYS A 140 -13.69 11.14 3.81
N SER A 141 -14.18 10.50 2.76
CA SER A 141 -15.15 11.07 1.81
C SER A 141 -16.23 10.05 1.47
N GLU A 142 -17.48 10.37 1.81
CA GLU A 142 -18.66 9.53 1.58
C GLU A 142 -19.39 9.85 0.27
N ASP A 143 -18.94 10.89 -0.44
CA ASP A 143 -19.54 11.40 -1.68
C ASP A 143 -18.59 11.26 -2.88
N ASN A 144 -17.78 10.20 -2.86
CA ASN A 144 -16.84 9.86 -3.93
C ASN A 144 -15.85 11.00 -4.23
N GLY A 145 -15.37 11.69 -3.20
CA GLY A 145 -14.29 12.68 -3.27
C GLY A 145 -14.74 14.12 -3.47
N GLN A 146 -16.03 14.45 -3.31
CA GLN A 146 -16.53 15.83 -3.43
C GLN A 146 -16.30 16.63 -2.15
N SER A 147 -16.47 16.02 -0.98
CA SER A 147 -16.17 16.59 0.33
C SER A 147 -15.36 15.64 1.19
N TRP A 148 -14.53 16.21 2.06
CA TRP A 148 -13.61 15.46 2.91
C TRP A 148 -13.68 15.90 4.37
N TYR A 149 -13.47 14.93 5.24
CA TYR A 149 -13.47 15.10 6.69
C TYR A 149 -12.22 14.45 7.26
N ARG A 150 -11.56 15.12 8.21
CA ARG A 150 -10.52 14.51 9.04
C ARG A 150 -11.19 13.85 10.25
N ILE A 151 -10.78 12.62 10.52
CA ILE A 151 -11.26 11.80 11.62
C ILE A 151 -10.15 11.75 12.68
N ASN A 152 -10.49 12.11 13.90
CA ASN A 152 -9.55 12.01 15.02
C ASN A 152 -9.65 10.65 15.73
N LYS A 153 -8.78 10.44 16.71
CA LYS A 153 -8.77 9.22 17.54
C LYS A 153 -10.13 8.87 18.17
N ALA A 154 -10.95 9.85 18.52
CA ALA A 154 -12.27 9.61 19.11
C ALA A 154 -13.36 9.25 18.08
N GLY A 155 -13.03 9.28 16.78
CA GLY A 155 -13.98 9.10 15.69
C GLY A 155 -14.81 10.32 15.35
N GLU A 156 -14.39 11.49 15.81
CA GLU A 156 -15.05 12.74 15.47
C GLU A 156 -14.62 13.20 14.08
N ALA A 157 -15.61 13.43 13.21
CA ALA A 157 -15.40 13.93 11.86
C ALA A 157 -15.45 15.47 11.83
N ARG A 158 -14.40 16.10 11.32
CA ARG A 158 -14.35 17.56 11.08
C ARG A 158 -14.10 17.82 9.60
N LYS A 159 -14.92 18.67 8.98
CA LYS A 159 -14.78 19.02 7.56
C LYS A 159 -13.40 19.66 7.30
N VAL A 160 -12.79 19.33 6.18
CA VAL A 160 -11.57 19.97 5.67
C VAL A 160 -11.79 20.34 4.21
N ASP A 161 -11.85 21.64 3.94
CA ASP A 161 -11.96 22.14 2.57
C ASP A 161 -10.57 22.12 1.89
N PRO A 162 -10.50 21.99 0.54
CA PRO A 162 -9.23 21.83 -0.17
C PRO A 162 -8.12 22.83 0.17
N TRP A 163 -8.51 24.05 0.51
CA TRP A 163 -7.62 25.21 0.73
C TRP A 163 -7.69 25.76 2.15
N ASP A 164 -8.30 25.03 3.08
CA ASP A 164 -8.34 25.43 4.48
C ASP A 164 -6.99 25.07 5.13
N GLU A 165 -6.07 26.04 5.12
CA GLU A 165 -4.71 25.93 5.65
C GLU A 165 -4.72 25.49 7.13
N ASP A 166 -5.54 26.12 7.96
CA ASP A 166 -5.61 25.79 9.38
C ASP A 166 -6.07 24.34 9.59
N ALA A 167 -7.11 23.91 8.87
CA ALA A 167 -7.65 22.55 8.97
C ALA A 167 -6.71 21.46 8.44
N LYS A 168 -6.04 21.71 7.31
CA LYS A 168 -5.14 20.73 6.70
C LYS A 168 -3.84 20.60 7.49
N GLU A 169 -3.32 21.71 8.03
CA GLU A 169 -2.05 21.73 8.74
C GLU A 169 -2.15 21.37 10.23
N ALA A 170 -3.35 21.39 10.83
CA ALA A 170 -3.51 21.03 12.23
C ALA A 170 -3.04 19.60 12.53
N ASP A 171 -2.09 19.39 13.45
CA ASP A 171 -1.56 18.07 13.79
C ASP A 171 -1.72 17.72 15.28
N SER A 172 -2.76 18.29 15.89
CA SER A 172 -3.13 18.06 17.29
C SER A 172 -3.85 16.72 17.49
N ALA A 173 -4.00 16.29 18.74
CA ALA A 173 -4.81 15.12 19.08
C ALA A 173 -6.29 15.25 18.67
N GLU A 174 -6.79 16.47 18.47
CA GLU A 174 -8.14 16.72 17.96
C GLU A 174 -8.29 16.45 16.46
N ASP A 175 -7.18 16.34 15.72
CA ASP A 175 -7.17 16.28 14.26
C ASP A 175 -6.50 15.02 13.70
N MET A 176 -5.75 14.30 14.52
CA MET A 176 -4.94 13.15 14.13
C MET A 176 -5.62 11.83 14.54
N PHE A 177 -5.48 10.81 13.69
CA PHE A 177 -6.01 9.48 13.96
C PHE A 177 -5.02 8.61 14.74
N PHE A 178 -3.74 8.70 14.38
CA PHE A 178 -2.60 8.26 15.17
C PHE A 178 -1.67 9.46 15.38
N LEU A 179 -1.20 9.68 16.61
CA LEU A 179 -0.25 10.75 16.92
C LEU A 179 0.67 10.36 18.08
N GLU A 180 1.95 10.17 17.77
CA GLU A 180 3.04 9.97 18.73
C GLU A 180 2.75 8.88 19.77
N GLU A 181 2.05 7.83 19.35
CA GLU A 181 1.65 6.73 20.22
C GLU A 181 2.75 5.67 20.28
N TYR A 182 2.85 4.99 21.42
CA TYR A 182 3.65 3.77 21.59
C TYR A 182 5.14 3.89 21.23
N GLY A 183 5.71 5.09 21.37
CA GLY A 183 7.07 5.37 20.94
C GLY A 183 8.13 4.76 21.85
N ASP A 184 9.29 4.44 21.28
CA ASP A 184 10.47 3.99 22.01
C ASP A 184 11.76 4.54 21.38
N THR A 185 12.88 4.47 22.09
CA THR A 185 14.18 4.92 21.62
C THR A 185 14.89 3.83 20.82
N VAL A 186 15.08 4.07 19.53
CA VAL A 186 15.78 3.19 18.59
C VAL A 186 16.97 3.93 18.04
N ASN A 187 18.17 3.39 18.26
CA ASN A 187 19.43 3.98 17.80
C ASN A 187 19.61 5.45 18.21
N GLY A 188 19.14 5.81 19.42
CA GLY A 188 19.25 7.16 19.96
C GLY A 188 18.22 8.17 19.43
N ARG A 189 17.23 7.73 18.64
CA ARG A 189 16.07 8.54 18.25
C ARG A 189 14.80 7.94 18.81
N PHE A 190 13.89 8.79 19.27
CA PHE A 190 12.56 8.38 19.67
C PHE A 190 11.70 8.19 18.42
N VAL A 191 11.11 7.02 18.24
CA VAL A 191 10.34 6.65 17.04
C VAL A 191 9.00 6.05 17.43
N HIS A 192 8.00 6.24 16.58
CA HIS A 192 6.65 5.74 16.79
C HIS A 192 6.25 4.73 15.71
N PRO A 193 5.62 3.61 16.08
CA PRO A 193 4.98 2.70 15.14
C PRO A 193 3.73 3.33 14.53
N PHE A 194 3.21 2.76 13.43
CA PHE A 194 2.00 3.25 12.74
C PHE A 194 2.01 4.75 12.44
N THR A 195 3.17 5.32 12.12
CA THR A 195 3.31 6.72 11.71
C THR A 195 2.93 6.96 10.25
N PHE A 196 2.94 5.90 9.46
CA PHE A 196 2.34 5.79 8.15
C PHE A 196 1.74 4.39 8.00
N CYS A 197 0.86 4.20 7.03
CA CYS A 197 0.26 2.89 6.81
C CYS A 197 -0.18 2.66 5.36
N SER A 198 -0.21 1.40 4.93
CA SER A 198 -0.86 0.98 3.70
C SER A 198 -2.07 0.09 4.00
N PHE A 199 -3.10 0.17 3.17
CA PHE A 199 -4.29 -0.67 3.27
C PHE A 199 -4.14 -1.92 2.40
N ALA A 200 -4.55 -3.07 2.93
CA ALA A 200 -4.75 -4.26 2.09
C ALA A 200 -5.96 -4.05 1.18
N GLN A 201 -5.79 -4.25 -0.13
CA GLN A 201 -6.83 -4.02 -1.13
C GLN A 201 -7.59 -5.32 -1.39
N GLN A 202 -8.86 -5.36 -0.99
CA GLN A 202 -9.74 -6.53 -1.10
C GLN A 202 -10.75 -6.35 -2.24
N GLY A 203 -10.24 -6.21 -3.46
CA GLY A 203 -11.05 -6.03 -4.66
C GLY A 203 -11.75 -4.67 -4.77
N LYS A 204 -12.68 -4.57 -5.73
CA LYS A 204 -13.44 -3.35 -6.00
C LYS A 204 -14.24 -2.94 -4.79
N ASN A 205 -13.99 -1.73 -4.27
CA ASN A 205 -14.75 -1.17 -3.16
C ASN A 205 -14.87 -2.14 -1.97
N HIS A 206 -13.78 -2.87 -1.69
CA HIS A 206 -13.70 -3.87 -0.61
C HIS A 206 -14.61 -5.11 -0.80
N SER A 207 -15.15 -5.35 -2.00
CA SER A 207 -16.12 -6.42 -2.25
C SER A 207 -15.59 -7.85 -2.07
N ALA A 208 -14.27 -8.05 -2.08
CA ALA A 208 -13.65 -9.36 -1.91
C ALA A 208 -13.31 -9.68 -0.44
N SER A 209 -13.71 -8.82 0.50
CA SER A 209 -13.54 -9.10 1.93
C SER A 209 -14.44 -10.25 2.36
N THR A 210 -13.85 -11.28 2.97
CA THR A 210 -14.55 -12.51 3.39
C THR A 210 -14.85 -12.54 4.89
N ASP A 211 -14.17 -11.70 5.68
CA ASP A 211 -14.30 -11.61 7.13
C ASP A 211 -14.85 -10.25 7.62
N GLY A 212 -15.09 -9.32 6.68
CA GLY A 212 -15.62 -7.98 6.95
C GLY A 212 -14.65 -7.06 7.68
N TYR A 213 -13.36 -7.40 7.70
CA TYR A 213 -12.31 -6.56 8.27
C TYR A 213 -11.58 -5.77 7.19
N ILE A 214 -11.18 -4.56 7.54
CA ILE A 214 -10.17 -3.77 6.84
C ILE A 214 -8.85 -3.99 7.56
N TYR A 215 -7.77 -4.11 6.78
CA TYR A 215 -6.42 -4.32 7.29
C TYR A 215 -5.51 -3.17 6.90
N ILE A 216 -4.75 -2.66 7.87
CA ILE A 216 -3.64 -1.75 7.62
C ILE A 216 -2.32 -2.36 8.08
N TYR A 217 -1.28 -2.07 7.31
CA TYR A 217 0.10 -2.35 7.61
C TYR A 217 0.82 -1.07 7.97
N GLY A 218 1.70 -1.10 8.96
CA GLY A 218 2.50 0.05 9.36
C GLY A 218 3.88 -0.34 9.86
N PRO A 219 4.80 0.63 9.98
CA PRO A 219 6.14 0.37 10.51
C PRO A 219 6.05 -0.01 11.99
N GLY A 220 6.93 -0.93 12.40
CA GLY A 220 7.20 -1.21 13.80
C GLY A 220 8.22 -0.27 14.42
N LEU A 221 8.78 -0.69 15.56
CA LEU A 221 9.91 -0.02 16.21
C LEU A 221 11.25 -0.35 15.53
N ARG A 222 11.27 -1.20 14.50
CA ARG A 222 12.43 -1.47 13.67
C ARG A 222 12.01 -1.42 12.21
N SER A 223 12.87 -0.90 11.34
CA SER A 223 12.61 -0.78 9.90
C SER A 223 12.11 -2.07 9.28
N HIS A 224 12.71 -3.20 9.65
CA HIS A 224 12.34 -4.52 9.13
C HIS A 224 11.08 -5.12 9.76
N GLN A 225 10.48 -4.50 10.77
CA GLN A 225 9.26 -5.01 11.40
C GLN A 225 8.03 -4.41 10.75
N LEU A 226 7.16 -5.29 10.25
CA LEU A 226 5.87 -4.93 9.71
C LEU A 226 4.78 -5.22 10.74
N LEU A 227 4.18 -4.17 11.29
CA LEU A 227 3.02 -4.29 12.16
C LEU A 227 1.74 -4.31 11.34
N MET A 228 0.67 -4.81 11.97
CA MET A 228 -0.65 -4.88 11.37
C MET A 228 -1.74 -4.55 12.38
N ALA A 229 -2.75 -3.82 11.92
CA ALA A 229 -3.99 -3.59 12.63
C ALA A 229 -5.18 -3.88 11.72
N ARG A 230 -6.32 -4.23 12.33
CA ARG A 230 -7.58 -4.42 11.60
C ARG A 230 -8.76 -3.82 12.36
N VAL A 231 -9.84 -3.59 11.64
CA VAL A 231 -11.11 -3.08 12.17
C VAL A 231 -12.26 -3.60 11.31
N LYS A 232 -13.47 -3.73 11.88
CA LYS A 232 -14.65 -4.01 11.06
C LYS A 232 -14.93 -2.83 10.13
N SER A 233 -15.41 -3.12 8.91
CA SER A 233 -15.56 -2.09 7.86
C SER A 233 -16.45 -0.92 8.27
N ASN A 234 -17.47 -1.18 9.09
CA ASN A 234 -18.40 -0.20 9.63
C ASN A 234 -17.84 0.64 10.79
N ASP A 235 -16.63 0.33 11.28
CA ASP A 235 -16.05 0.91 12.50
C ASP A 235 -14.71 1.60 12.26
N ILE A 236 -14.28 1.75 11.00
CA ILE A 236 -12.97 2.30 10.62
C ILE A 236 -12.67 3.68 11.25
N ASP A 237 -13.70 4.50 11.41
CA ASP A 237 -13.60 5.85 11.96
C ASP A 237 -13.27 5.84 13.47
N SER A 238 -13.48 4.74 14.20
CA SER A 238 -13.29 4.69 15.65
C SER A 238 -11.98 4.03 16.02
N ARG A 239 -10.97 4.84 16.41
CA ARG A 239 -9.63 4.30 16.70
C ARG A 239 -9.64 3.24 17.81
N SER A 240 -10.50 3.34 18.81
CA SER A 240 -10.59 2.34 19.90
C SER A 240 -11.08 0.97 19.44
N ASN A 241 -11.71 0.86 18.27
CA ASN A 241 -12.23 -0.40 17.73
C ASN A 241 -11.19 -1.18 16.90
N TRP A 242 -10.05 -0.57 16.61
CA TRP A 242 -8.97 -1.24 15.91
C TRP A 242 -8.21 -2.16 16.85
N GLU A 243 -7.95 -3.36 16.37
CA GLU A 243 -7.15 -4.37 17.05
C GLU A 243 -5.85 -4.64 16.29
N PHE A 244 -4.80 -4.95 17.03
CA PHE A 244 -3.46 -5.22 16.51
C PHE A 244 -3.19 -6.71 16.45
N PHE A 245 -2.38 -7.12 15.48
CA PHE A 245 -1.91 -8.51 15.41
C PHE A 245 -1.06 -8.85 16.65
N ALA A 246 -1.38 -9.96 17.33
CA ALA A 246 -0.77 -10.37 18.60
C ALA A 246 0.07 -11.67 18.48
N GLY A 247 0.32 -12.12 17.25
CA GLY A 247 1.03 -13.37 16.95
C GLY A 247 0.08 -14.52 16.60
N TRP A 248 0.66 -15.72 16.56
CA TRP A 248 -0.02 -16.96 16.19
C TRP A 248 -0.21 -17.86 17.41
N ASN A 249 -1.35 -18.53 17.47
CA ASN A 249 -1.61 -19.67 18.34
C ASN A 249 -1.87 -20.90 17.45
N GLY A 250 -0.81 -21.67 17.14
CA GLY A 250 -0.87 -22.63 16.04
C GLY A 250 -1.11 -21.90 14.71
N ASP A 251 -2.14 -22.30 13.96
CA ASP A 251 -2.51 -21.69 12.69
C ASP A 251 -3.51 -20.52 12.84
N GLU A 252 -3.90 -20.17 14.07
CA GLU A 252 -4.88 -19.12 14.34
C GLU A 252 -4.20 -17.79 14.69
N ALA A 253 -4.47 -16.75 13.88
CA ALA A 253 -4.02 -15.39 14.15
C ALA A 253 -4.74 -14.80 15.36
N GLN A 254 -3.96 -14.29 16.32
CA GLN A 254 -4.47 -13.65 17.53
C GLN A 254 -4.50 -12.12 17.36
N TRP A 255 -5.47 -11.47 17.98
CA TRP A 255 -5.69 -10.03 17.89
C TRP A 255 -5.95 -9.42 19.27
N THR A 256 -5.54 -8.17 19.46
CA THR A 256 -5.57 -7.49 20.77
C THR A 256 -5.90 -6.00 20.60
N GLY A 257 -6.69 -5.44 21.52
CA GLY A 257 -6.86 -3.98 21.62
C GLY A 257 -5.72 -3.28 22.36
N GLU A 258 -4.87 -4.05 23.06
CA GLU A 258 -3.72 -3.53 23.82
C GLU A 258 -2.45 -3.59 22.96
N PHE A 259 -1.89 -2.42 22.62
CA PHE A 259 -0.73 -2.32 21.72
C PHE A 259 0.52 -2.98 22.32
N GLU A 260 0.67 -2.99 23.63
CA GLU A 260 1.80 -3.59 24.34
C GLU A 260 1.92 -5.11 24.09
N LYS A 261 0.83 -5.74 23.64
CA LYS A 261 0.78 -7.15 23.24
C LYS A 261 0.95 -7.36 21.73
N ALA A 262 0.99 -6.28 20.95
CA ALA A 262 1.16 -6.36 19.50
C ALA A 262 2.51 -6.97 19.13
N LYS A 263 2.52 -7.73 18.04
CA LYS A 263 3.73 -8.36 17.49
C LYS A 263 3.86 -8.02 16.00
N PRO A 264 5.07 -8.07 15.43
CA PRO A 264 5.23 -8.03 13.98
C PRO A 264 4.42 -9.13 13.30
N ALA A 265 3.64 -8.76 12.28
CA ALA A 265 2.96 -9.70 11.39
C ALA A 265 3.95 -10.32 10.39
N PHE A 266 5.02 -9.58 10.07
CA PHE A 266 6.12 -10.06 9.23
C PHE A 266 7.43 -9.35 9.62
N GLU A 267 8.56 -10.02 9.45
CA GLU A 267 9.89 -9.43 9.59
C GLU A 267 10.65 -9.57 8.27
N PHE A 268 11.01 -8.43 7.68
CA PHE A 268 11.83 -8.35 6.49
C PHE A 268 13.32 -8.54 6.82
N PRO A 269 14.20 -8.70 5.81
CA PRO A 269 15.63 -8.62 6.05
C PRO A 269 16.02 -7.26 6.64
N GLU A 270 16.81 -7.27 7.72
CA GLU A 270 17.40 -6.05 8.28
C GLU A 270 18.49 -5.49 7.36
N LYS A 271 19.17 -6.39 6.65
CA LYS A 271 20.28 -6.12 5.74
C LYS A 271 20.16 -6.94 4.47
N ASN A 272 20.88 -6.51 3.43
CA ASN A 272 21.19 -7.38 2.32
C ASN A 272 22.38 -8.32 2.60
N ASP A 273 22.74 -9.14 1.62
CA ASP A 273 23.82 -10.12 1.72
C ASP A 273 25.21 -9.47 1.87
N ALA A 274 25.37 -8.22 1.39
CA ALA A 274 26.58 -7.42 1.57
C ALA A 274 26.67 -6.77 2.97
N GLY A 275 25.68 -6.99 3.85
CA GLY A 275 25.64 -6.46 5.21
C GLY A 275 25.10 -5.03 5.30
N GLU A 276 24.43 -4.55 4.27
CA GLU A 276 23.96 -3.18 4.12
C GLU A 276 22.56 -2.99 4.67
N TYR A 277 22.38 -2.01 5.57
CA TYR A 277 21.10 -1.78 6.24
C TYR A 277 20.08 -1.10 5.33
N PHE A 278 18.84 -1.60 5.41
CA PHE A 278 17.67 -0.84 4.95
C PHE A 278 17.33 0.25 5.97
N GLY A 279 17.09 1.47 5.48
CA GLY A 279 16.79 2.62 6.34
C GLY A 279 15.38 2.53 6.93
N TRP A 280 15.07 3.43 7.87
CA TRP A 280 13.80 3.44 8.59
C TRP A 280 12.56 3.49 7.70
N TYR A 281 12.59 4.37 6.71
CA TYR A 281 11.55 4.50 5.70
C TYR A 281 11.69 3.45 4.60
N SER A 282 11.46 2.20 4.98
CA SER A 282 11.47 1.04 4.10
C SER A 282 10.20 0.25 4.30
N TRP A 283 9.95 -0.70 3.41
CA TRP A 283 9.03 -1.80 3.66
C TRP A 283 7.56 -1.41 3.84
N LEU A 284 7.07 -0.37 3.15
CA LEU A 284 5.63 -0.08 3.06
C LEU A 284 4.96 -0.98 1.99
N PRO A 285 4.26 -2.06 2.39
CA PRO A 285 3.83 -3.08 1.45
C PRO A 285 2.64 -2.62 0.62
N SER A 286 2.50 -3.21 -0.56
CA SER A 286 1.26 -3.21 -1.34
C SER A 286 0.68 -4.61 -1.30
N VAL A 287 -0.47 -4.78 -0.65
CA VAL A 287 -1.17 -6.06 -0.56
C VAL A 287 -2.47 -5.99 -1.35
N VAL A 288 -2.63 -6.89 -2.32
CA VAL A 288 -3.78 -6.91 -3.24
C VAL A 288 -4.37 -8.32 -3.31
N TRP A 289 -5.69 -8.43 -3.20
CA TRP A 289 -6.42 -9.65 -3.50
C TRP A 289 -6.40 -9.94 -5.00
N ASN A 290 -5.89 -11.11 -5.37
CA ASN A 290 -5.87 -11.61 -6.73
C ASN A 290 -6.92 -12.72 -6.87
N GLU A 291 -8.12 -12.34 -7.36
CA GLU A 291 -9.27 -13.24 -7.54
C GLU A 291 -8.93 -14.45 -8.43
N GLY A 292 -8.15 -14.25 -9.49
CA GLY A 292 -7.80 -15.31 -10.43
C GLY A 292 -6.93 -16.40 -9.80
N LEU A 293 -6.06 -16.03 -8.85
CA LEU A 293 -5.25 -16.98 -8.08
C LEU A 293 -5.95 -17.46 -6.80
N GLY A 294 -6.92 -16.72 -6.28
CA GLY A 294 -7.50 -16.96 -4.96
C GLY A 294 -6.49 -16.69 -3.82
N LEU A 295 -5.59 -15.73 -4.01
CA LEU A 295 -4.50 -15.41 -3.09
C LEU A 295 -4.38 -13.90 -2.90
N TYR A 296 -3.89 -13.49 -1.74
CA TYR A 296 -3.32 -12.17 -1.55
C TYR A 296 -1.90 -12.16 -2.06
N ILE A 297 -1.56 -11.15 -2.86
CA ILE A 297 -0.19 -10.90 -3.34
C ILE A 297 0.32 -9.64 -2.65
N MET A 298 1.46 -9.77 -1.97
CA MET A 298 2.22 -8.66 -1.43
C MET A 298 3.40 -8.36 -2.35
N VAL A 299 3.57 -7.10 -2.75
CA VAL A 299 4.85 -6.59 -3.24
C VAL A 299 5.40 -5.57 -2.24
N ASN A 300 6.71 -5.60 -1.99
CA ASN A 300 7.36 -4.66 -1.10
C ASN A 300 8.84 -4.47 -1.44
N GLY A 301 9.43 -3.39 -0.96
CA GLY A 301 10.83 -3.07 -1.16
C GLY A 301 11.43 -2.26 0.00
N GLY A 302 12.67 -2.58 0.35
CA GLY A 302 13.48 -1.83 1.29
C GLY A 302 14.30 -0.77 0.57
N THR A 303 14.45 0.40 1.18
CA THR A 303 15.28 1.50 0.66
C THR A 303 16.58 1.59 1.46
N TYR A 304 17.69 1.78 0.77
CA TYR A 304 19.00 1.79 1.41
C TYR A 304 19.28 3.13 2.08
N ALA A 305 19.74 3.07 3.33
CA ALA A 305 20.10 4.25 4.10
C ALA A 305 21.28 5.04 3.47
N GLY A 306 21.33 6.33 3.77
CA GLY A 306 22.54 7.16 3.61
C GLY A 306 22.77 7.85 2.26
N THR A 307 23.80 8.69 2.23
CA THR A 307 24.30 9.42 1.04
C THR A 307 25.63 8.87 0.52
N GLY A 308 26.19 7.85 1.18
CA GLY A 308 27.46 7.21 0.82
C GLY A 308 27.32 5.70 0.87
N TYR A 309 28.08 5.00 0.03
CA TYR A 309 28.05 3.54 -0.19
C TYR A 309 28.54 2.70 1.02
N ALA A 310 28.44 3.21 2.25
CA ALA A 310 28.80 2.50 3.47
C ALA A 310 27.70 2.71 4.54
N PRO A 311 26.72 1.80 4.62
CA PRO A 311 25.60 1.92 5.55
C PRO A 311 26.04 1.53 6.95
N ASN A 312 26.30 2.53 7.78
CA ASN A 312 26.47 2.34 9.21
C ASN A 312 25.16 2.75 9.94
N LYS A 313 25.05 2.38 11.22
CA LYS A 313 23.91 2.70 12.09
C LYS A 313 23.55 4.20 12.13
N GLU A 314 24.49 5.08 11.77
CA GLU A 314 24.32 6.55 11.80
C GLU A 314 23.48 7.07 10.63
N ASP A 315 23.38 6.30 9.53
CA ASP A 315 22.65 6.67 8.32
C ASP A 315 21.17 6.23 8.33
N TYR A 316 20.80 5.41 9.31
CA TYR A 316 19.48 4.77 9.45
C TYR A 316 18.30 5.73 9.38
N PHE A 317 18.50 6.98 9.79
CA PHE A 317 17.50 8.04 9.81
C PHE A 317 17.81 9.25 8.90
N LYS A 318 18.71 9.11 7.92
CA LYS A 318 19.07 10.21 7.01
C LYS A 318 18.11 10.32 5.83
N SER A 319 17.90 11.54 5.36
CA SER A 319 17.31 11.85 4.05
C SER A 319 18.44 12.34 3.13
N PRO A 320 18.58 11.88 1.87
CA PRO A 320 17.73 10.92 1.15
C PRO A 320 18.09 9.44 1.41
N MET A 321 17.12 8.54 1.20
CA MET A 321 17.25 7.09 1.40
C MET A 321 17.33 6.31 0.07
N HIS A 322 18.14 6.79 -0.88
CA HIS A 322 18.35 6.11 -2.18
C HIS A 322 19.83 6.18 -2.59
N SER A 323 20.71 5.68 -1.72
CA SER A 323 22.13 5.51 -2.04
C SER A 323 22.36 4.52 -3.20
N LYS A 324 21.42 3.58 -3.38
CA LYS A 324 21.28 2.68 -4.52
C LYS A 324 19.80 2.34 -4.73
N SER A 325 19.50 1.57 -5.77
CA SER A 325 18.16 1.06 -6.02
C SER A 325 17.66 0.18 -4.88
N GLY A 326 16.39 0.32 -4.51
CA GLY A 326 15.78 -0.47 -3.45
C GLY A 326 15.66 -1.95 -3.80
N SER A 327 15.34 -2.77 -2.79
CA SER A 327 14.98 -4.17 -3.01
C SER A 327 13.57 -4.30 -3.57
N LEU A 328 13.27 -5.45 -4.17
CA LEU A 328 11.94 -5.84 -4.63
C LEU A 328 11.67 -7.29 -4.26
N GLY A 329 10.60 -7.53 -3.51
CA GLY A 329 10.14 -8.87 -3.17
C GLY A 329 8.66 -9.06 -3.43
N PHE A 330 8.30 -10.32 -3.65
CA PHE A 330 6.91 -10.76 -3.77
C PHE A 330 6.61 -11.94 -2.84
N TRP A 331 5.46 -11.85 -2.19
CA TRP A 331 4.94 -12.88 -1.29
C TRP A 331 3.47 -13.17 -1.60
N TYR A 332 3.00 -14.36 -1.26
CA TYR A 332 1.59 -14.70 -1.30
C TYR A 332 1.08 -15.25 0.03
N ALA A 333 -0.22 -15.10 0.28
CA ALA A 333 -0.92 -15.68 1.42
C ALA A 333 -2.40 -15.95 1.10
N LYS A 334 -3.03 -16.83 1.88
CA LYS A 334 -4.48 -17.10 1.79
C LYS A 334 -5.34 -16.08 2.53
N THR A 335 -4.74 -15.32 3.44
CA THR A 335 -5.40 -14.28 4.24
C THR A 335 -4.63 -12.98 4.10
N PRO A 336 -5.26 -11.81 4.36
CA PRO A 336 -4.59 -10.53 4.24
C PRO A 336 -3.53 -10.32 5.33
N TYR A 337 -3.40 -11.22 6.30
CA TYR A 337 -2.47 -11.17 7.44
C TYR A 337 -1.44 -12.31 7.44
N GLY A 338 -1.35 -13.10 6.36
CA GLY A 338 -0.39 -14.18 6.23
C GLY A 338 -0.90 -15.55 6.72
N PRO A 339 0.01 -16.49 7.05
CA PRO A 339 1.47 -16.37 6.92
C PRO A 339 1.88 -16.13 5.46
N TRP A 340 2.91 -15.30 5.27
CA TRP A 340 3.41 -14.90 3.95
C TRP A 340 4.47 -15.87 3.44
N THR A 341 4.32 -16.33 2.20
CA THR A 341 5.30 -17.17 1.50
C THR A 341 5.99 -16.38 0.42
N GLN A 342 7.32 -16.23 0.51
CA GLN A 342 8.13 -15.56 -0.51
C GLN A 342 8.23 -16.42 -1.77
N PHE A 343 8.02 -15.81 -2.94
CA PHE A 343 8.25 -16.48 -4.22
C PHE A 343 9.19 -15.72 -5.15
N TYR A 344 9.54 -14.48 -4.83
CA TYR A 344 10.59 -13.72 -5.51
C TYR A 344 11.25 -12.74 -4.54
N TYR A 345 12.55 -12.56 -4.66
CA TYR A 345 13.27 -11.48 -3.98
C TYR A 345 14.54 -11.09 -4.72
N ASN A 346 14.74 -9.79 -4.87
CA ASN A 346 15.98 -9.17 -5.34
C ASN A 346 16.33 -8.04 -4.36
N ASP A 347 17.54 -8.06 -3.80
CA ASP A 347 17.97 -7.07 -2.81
C ASP A 347 18.28 -5.69 -3.43
N SER A 348 18.50 -5.60 -4.74
CA SER A 348 18.69 -4.34 -5.47
C SER A 348 18.12 -4.46 -6.87
N TRP A 349 16.93 -3.92 -7.07
CA TRP A 349 16.17 -4.09 -8.30
C TRP A 349 16.15 -2.82 -9.15
N THR A 350 16.53 -2.91 -10.43
CA THR A 350 16.36 -1.85 -11.43
C THR A 350 15.40 -2.31 -12.51
N ALA A 351 14.70 -1.38 -13.15
CA ALA A 351 13.69 -1.71 -14.16
C ALA A 351 14.34 -1.91 -15.53
N ASP A 352 14.92 -0.85 -16.10
CA ASP A 352 15.45 -0.82 -17.47
C ASP A 352 16.80 -0.10 -17.60
N ASP A 353 17.20 0.69 -16.60
CA ASP A 353 18.49 1.38 -16.57
C ASP A 353 19.25 1.02 -15.28
N PRO A 354 20.54 0.66 -15.35
CA PRO A 354 21.35 0.34 -14.15
C PRO A 354 21.49 1.51 -13.16
N ASN A 355 21.19 2.74 -13.57
CA ASN A 355 21.20 3.92 -12.70
C ASN A 355 19.83 4.21 -12.07
N ASN A 356 18.79 3.42 -12.35
CA ASN A 356 17.51 3.56 -11.65
C ASN A 356 17.73 3.47 -10.13
N LEU A 357 16.97 4.27 -9.39
CA LEU A 357 16.92 4.25 -7.93
C LEU A 357 15.47 3.94 -7.53
N THR A 358 15.03 2.72 -7.79
CA THR A 358 13.63 2.29 -7.62
C THR A 358 13.27 2.12 -6.15
N TYR A 359 12.00 2.38 -5.80
CA TYR A 359 11.47 2.19 -4.46
C TYR A 359 9.94 2.21 -4.47
N GLN A 360 9.34 1.84 -3.33
CA GLN A 360 7.91 1.90 -3.07
C GLN A 360 7.07 1.21 -4.16
N PRO A 361 7.32 -0.08 -4.47
CA PRO A 361 6.52 -0.80 -5.43
C PRO A 361 5.07 -0.92 -4.96
N LYS A 362 4.14 -0.94 -5.92
CA LYS A 362 2.70 -1.02 -5.74
C LYS A 362 2.11 -1.94 -6.81
N LEU A 363 1.04 -2.65 -6.47
CA LEU A 363 0.25 -3.43 -7.42
C LEU A 363 -1.08 -2.73 -7.65
N SER A 364 -1.53 -2.67 -8.90
CA SER A 364 -2.89 -2.21 -9.18
C SER A 364 -3.92 -3.24 -8.67
N PRO A 365 -4.89 -2.86 -7.82
CA PRO A 365 -5.96 -3.75 -7.40
C PRO A 365 -7.02 -4.00 -8.47
N LYS A 366 -6.99 -3.23 -9.57
CA LYS A 366 -7.95 -3.35 -10.68
C LYS A 366 -7.36 -4.09 -11.88
N TRP A 367 -6.11 -3.81 -12.24
CA TRP A 367 -5.48 -4.33 -13.45
C TRP A 367 -4.83 -5.68 -13.18
N ILE A 368 -5.68 -6.69 -13.06
CA ILE A 368 -5.35 -8.10 -12.84
C ILE A 368 -6.06 -8.92 -13.91
N SER A 369 -5.36 -9.85 -14.57
CA SER A 369 -5.99 -10.75 -15.53
C SER A 369 -6.98 -11.69 -14.87
N LYS A 370 -7.93 -12.21 -15.64
CA LYS A 370 -8.98 -13.10 -15.12
C LYS A 370 -8.43 -14.37 -14.48
N ASP A 371 -7.34 -14.91 -15.01
CA ASP A 371 -6.66 -16.09 -14.47
C ASP A 371 -5.69 -15.75 -13.32
N GLY A 372 -5.45 -14.46 -13.07
CA GLY A 372 -4.63 -13.92 -12.01
C GLY A 372 -3.13 -13.92 -12.28
N THR A 373 -2.68 -14.47 -13.41
CA THR A 373 -1.25 -14.60 -13.71
C THR A 373 -0.62 -13.29 -14.15
N HIS A 374 -1.38 -12.34 -14.69
CA HIS A 374 -0.86 -11.04 -15.13
C HIS A 374 -1.39 -9.91 -14.25
N MET A 375 -0.48 -9.02 -13.83
CA MET A 375 -0.79 -7.84 -13.02
C MET A 375 0.02 -6.64 -13.50
N VAL A 376 -0.32 -5.44 -13.02
CA VAL A 376 0.49 -4.23 -13.25
C VAL A 376 1.29 -3.87 -12.01
N LEU A 377 2.62 -3.82 -12.15
CA LEU A 377 3.55 -3.29 -11.16
C LEU A 377 3.73 -1.78 -11.41
N ILE A 378 3.63 -0.99 -10.35
CA ILE A 378 3.84 0.46 -10.33
C ILE A 378 4.97 0.76 -9.34
N TRP A 379 5.85 1.73 -9.62
CA TRP A 379 6.92 2.11 -8.69
C TRP A 379 7.33 3.57 -8.84
N SER A 380 8.11 4.01 -7.85
CA SER A 380 8.76 5.31 -7.84
C SER A 380 10.25 5.15 -8.13
N ASP A 381 10.87 6.14 -8.76
CA ASP A 381 12.28 6.08 -9.15
C ASP A 381 12.97 7.44 -8.94
N ALA A 382 13.99 7.44 -8.07
CA ALA A 382 14.74 8.63 -7.69
C ALA A 382 15.95 8.90 -8.60
N MET A 383 16.01 8.25 -9.76
CA MET A 383 17.11 8.30 -10.73
C MET A 383 17.66 9.72 -10.92
N ARG A 384 18.98 9.81 -10.89
CA ARG A 384 19.72 11.06 -11.02
C ARG A 384 19.74 11.54 -12.46
N ASN A 385 19.75 12.86 -12.66
CA ASN A 385 20.10 13.45 -13.95
C ASN A 385 21.63 13.41 -14.18
N GLU A 386 22.08 13.88 -15.35
CA GLU A 386 23.51 13.92 -15.72
C GLU A 386 24.37 14.78 -14.75
N GLU A 387 23.76 15.75 -14.07
CA GLU A 387 24.41 16.60 -13.05
C GLU A 387 24.47 15.92 -11.67
N GLY A 388 23.92 14.72 -11.53
CA GLY A 388 23.90 13.94 -10.28
C GLY A 388 22.75 14.31 -9.32
N LYS A 389 21.82 15.19 -9.72
CA LYS A 389 20.66 15.60 -8.92
C LYS A 389 19.61 14.48 -8.91
N MET A 390 19.20 14.06 -7.71
CA MET A 390 18.20 13.00 -7.50
C MET A 390 16.78 13.50 -7.75
N HIS A 391 15.86 12.56 -8.01
CA HIS A 391 14.42 12.84 -8.20
C HIS A 391 14.11 13.69 -9.45
N GLU A 392 14.83 13.40 -10.54
CA GLU A 392 14.73 14.15 -11.80
C GLU A 392 14.28 13.27 -12.97
N MET A 393 15.01 12.20 -13.31
CA MET A 393 14.81 11.51 -14.60
C MET A 393 13.53 10.68 -14.64
N ASN A 394 13.30 9.82 -13.64
CA ASN A 394 12.17 8.88 -13.60
C ASN A 394 11.24 9.13 -12.40
N TYR A 395 11.29 10.32 -11.83
CA TYR A 395 10.50 10.70 -10.65
C TYR A 395 9.05 11.00 -11.01
N ARG A 396 8.36 9.95 -11.44
CA ARG A 396 7.02 9.95 -12.03
C ARG A 396 6.34 8.60 -11.82
N TRP A 397 5.12 8.47 -12.32
CA TRP A 397 4.45 7.18 -12.41
C TRP A 397 5.21 6.29 -13.39
N ASN A 398 5.76 5.18 -12.90
CA ASN A 398 6.36 4.14 -13.72
C ASN A 398 5.52 2.87 -13.59
N GLN A 399 5.20 2.22 -14.70
CA GLN A 399 4.47 0.95 -14.66
C GLN A 399 4.95 -0.03 -15.72
N MET A 400 4.73 -1.32 -15.45
CA MET A 400 4.83 -2.39 -16.44
C MET A 400 3.95 -3.58 -16.05
N ASP A 401 3.66 -4.43 -17.03
CA ASP A 401 3.05 -5.72 -16.79
C ASP A 401 4.05 -6.68 -16.13
N ILE A 402 3.54 -7.48 -15.22
CA ILE A 402 4.24 -8.63 -14.64
C ILE A 402 3.43 -9.90 -14.86
N GLU A 403 4.13 -11.03 -14.93
CA GLU A 403 3.54 -12.36 -15.02
C GLU A 403 4.00 -13.21 -13.84
N ILE A 404 3.08 -13.60 -12.96
CA ILE A 404 3.30 -14.55 -11.88
C ILE A 404 3.39 -15.95 -12.49
N LYS A 405 4.52 -16.62 -12.26
CA LYS A 405 4.77 -18.00 -12.70
C LYS A 405 4.22 -18.98 -11.67
N LEU A 406 3.52 -20.01 -12.14
CA LEU A 406 2.94 -21.03 -11.27
C LEU A 406 3.75 -22.34 -11.31
N ALA A 407 3.76 -23.06 -10.19
CA ALA A 407 4.37 -24.39 -10.11
C ALA A 407 3.73 -25.34 -11.14
N GLY A 408 4.56 -26.08 -11.88
CA GLY A 408 4.11 -27.10 -12.84
C GLY A 408 3.75 -26.60 -14.25
N GLU A 409 3.86 -25.30 -14.54
CA GLU A 409 3.61 -24.76 -15.90
C GLU A 409 4.85 -24.83 -16.83
N HIS A 410 6.01 -25.27 -16.33
CA HIS A 410 7.27 -25.39 -17.10
C HIS A 410 7.67 -26.83 -17.44
N GLU A 411 6.81 -27.82 -17.20
CA GLU A 411 6.99 -29.18 -17.73
C GLU A 411 6.13 -29.37 -18.98
N ASN A 412 6.53 -28.77 -20.10
CA ASN A 412 6.21 -29.24 -21.47
C ASN A 412 7.11 -28.58 -22.51
#